data_AF-A0A9D8GF04-F1
#
_entry.id   AF-A0A9D8GF04-F1
#
_cell.length_a   1.000
_cell.length_b   1.000
_cell.length_c   1.000
_cell.angle_alpha   90.00
_cell.angle_beta   90.00
_cell.angle_gamma   90.00
#
_symmetry.space_group_name_H-M   'P 1'
#
loop_
_entity.id
_entity.type
_entity.pdbx_description
1 polymer ?
#
loop_
_entity_poly.entity_id
_entity_poly.type
_entity_poly.pdbx_seq_one_letter_code
_entity_poly.pdbx_strand_id
1 'polypeptide(L)'
;RVYPGFLQHAGFIAMNPDRHATSHWDFYQSLVRGDMQDAEQHRRFYDEYNAVLDMPAEYYLDTIHTVFQQHKLPNGTWDVDVDGELLRVDPKAIRDVPLFTIEGELDDISGSGQTEAAHGLTPNLAPAHKQHHVAMGAGHYGIFSGRRWRELIYPKVRDFIAAHPSRIKTR
;
A
#
# COMPACT_ATOMS: atom_id res chain seq x y z
N ARG A 1 -13.22 15.83 -16.10
CA ARG A 1 -12.00 15.51 -16.89
C ARG A 1 -11.33 14.33 -16.18
N VAL A 2 -10.65 13.42 -16.87
CA VAL A 2 -10.05 12.23 -16.24
C VAL A 2 -8.53 12.25 -16.33
N TYR A 3 -7.86 11.64 -15.37
CA TYR A 3 -6.48 11.18 -15.54
C TYR A 3 -6.55 9.80 -16.22
N PRO A 4 -6.23 9.71 -17.52
CA PRO A 4 -6.47 8.50 -18.29
C PRO A 4 -5.43 7.42 -17.99
N GLY A 5 -5.87 6.17 -17.88
CA GLY A 5 -5.04 5.05 -17.47
C GLY A 5 -3.81 4.80 -18.35
N PHE A 6 -3.85 5.18 -19.64
CA PHE A 6 -2.68 5.05 -20.51
C PHE A 6 -1.52 5.98 -20.10
N LEU A 7 -1.80 7.16 -19.52
CA LEU A 7 -0.76 8.05 -19.00
C LEU A 7 -0.19 7.53 -17.68
N GLN A 8 -1.03 6.90 -16.85
CA GLN A 8 -0.59 6.21 -15.64
C GLN A 8 0.34 5.04 -15.98
N HIS A 9 -0.02 4.25 -16.98
CA HIS A 9 0.81 3.15 -17.48
C HIS A 9 2.14 3.64 -18.07
N ALA A 10 2.14 4.75 -18.82
CA ALA A 10 3.36 5.33 -19.39
C ALA A 10 4.31 5.89 -18.31
N GLY A 11 3.77 6.63 -17.33
CA GLY A 11 4.56 7.13 -16.19
C GLY A 11 5.12 5.98 -15.35
N PHE A 12 4.37 4.88 -15.25
CA PHE A 12 4.78 3.69 -14.56
C PHE A 12 5.98 2.96 -15.21
N ILE A 13 5.89 2.64 -16.51
CA ILE A 13 7.01 2.04 -17.24
C ILE A 13 8.28 2.89 -17.13
N ALA A 14 8.12 4.22 -17.09
CA ALA A 14 9.21 5.16 -16.97
C ALA A 14 9.87 5.22 -15.57
N MET A 15 9.20 4.78 -14.50
CA MET A 15 9.76 4.83 -13.14
C MET A 15 10.86 3.76 -12.91
N ASN A 16 10.84 2.63 -13.64
CA ASN A 16 11.83 1.56 -13.51
C ASN A 16 12.03 0.76 -14.82
N PRO A 17 12.40 1.40 -15.94
CA PRO A 17 12.39 0.79 -17.27
C PRO A 17 13.32 -0.44 -17.37
N ASP A 18 14.49 -0.38 -16.75
CA ASP A 18 15.46 -1.49 -16.76
C ASP A 18 14.96 -2.71 -15.97
N ARG A 19 14.22 -2.48 -14.87
CA ARG A 19 13.63 -3.54 -14.06
C ARG A 19 12.48 -4.22 -14.77
N HIS A 20 11.69 -3.46 -15.55
CA HIS A 20 10.66 -4.02 -16.42
C HIS A 20 11.23 -4.79 -17.61
N ALA A 21 12.27 -4.26 -18.26
CA ALA A 21 12.96 -4.96 -19.35
C ALA A 21 13.56 -6.28 -18.87
N THR A 22 14.20 -6.28 -17.70
CA THR A 22 14.77 -7.49 -17.07
C THR A 22 13.67 -8.48 -16.70
N SER A 23 12.58 -8.02 -16.09
CA SER A 23 11.42 -8.87 -15.76
C SER A 23 10.78 -9.50 -17.00
N HIS A 24 10.65 -8.77 -18.10
CA HIS A 24 10.17 -9.31 -19.38
C HIS A 24 11.14 -10.32 -19.99
N TRP A 25 12.45 -10.09 -19.86
CA TRP A 25 13.48 -11.01 -20.32
C TRP A 25 13.49 -12.32 -19.52
N ASP A 26 13.39 -12.25 -18.20
CA ASP A 26 13.32 -13.42 -17.32
C ASP A 26 12.07 -14.24 -17.59
N PHE A 27 10.93 -13.59 -17.85
CA PHE A 27 9.70 -14.24 -18.30
C PHE A 27 9.86 -14.98 -19.62
N TYR A 28 10.49 -14.33 -20.61
CA TYR A 28 10.79 -14.96 -21.88
C TYR A 28 11.69 -16.20 -21.70
N GLN A 29 12.69 -16.12 -20.81
CA GLN A 29 13.52 -17.27 -20.48
C GLN A 29 12.76 -18.41 -19.80
N SER A 30 11.84 -18.10 -18.87
CA SER A 30 11.00 -19.12 -18.22
C SER A 30 10.05 -19.81 -19.20
N LEU A 31 9.48 -19.07 -20.15
CA LEU A 31 8.67 -19.63 -21.25
C LEU A 31 9.48 -20.57 -22.16
N VAL A 32 10.71 -20.18 -22.52
CA VAL A 32 11.61 -21.01 -23.34
C VAL A 32 12.06 -22.27 -22.61
N ARG A 33 12.23 -22.21 -21.28
CA ARG A 33 12.61 -23.35 -20.44
C ARG A 33 11.44 -24.30 -20.11
N GLY A 34 10.20 -23.92 -20.44
CA GLY A 34 9.00 -24.72 -20.16
C GLY A 34 8.56 -24.71 -18.70
N ASP A 35 9.01 -23.74 -17.91
CA ASP A 35 8.61 -23.59 -16.50
C ASP A 35 7.28 -22.81 -16.40
N MET A 36 6.19 -23.55 -16.58
CA MET A 36 4.84 -22.98 -16.69
C MET A 36 4.35 -22.35 -15.39
N GLN A 37 4.89 -22.74 -14.21
CA GLN A 37 4.47 -22.21 -12.91
C GLN A 37 4.99 -20.79 -12.66
N ASP A 38 6.21 -20.51 -13.09
CA ASP A 38 6.80 -19.17 -13.03
C ASP A 38 6.25 -18.26 -14.14
N ALA A 39 5.98 -18.82 -15.33
CA ALA A 39 5.32 -18.09 -16.40
C ALA A 39 3.88 -17.67 -16.06
N GLU A 40 3.09 -18.53 -15.40
CA GLU A 40 1.74 -18.15 -14.95
C GLU A 40 1.76 -17.09 -13.84
N GLN A 41 2.71 -17.16 -12.90
CA GLN A 41 2.87 -16.14 -11.86
C GLN A 41 3.26 -14.79 -12.45
N HIS A 42 4.17 -14.78 -13.43
CA HIS A 42 4.57 -13.56 -14.14
C HIS A 42 3.41 -12.96 -14.94
N ARG A 43 2.66 -13.80 -15.66
CA ARG A 43 1.49 -13.36 -16.43
C ARG A 43 0.39 -12.79 -15.52
N ARG A 44 0.06 -13.45 -14.42
CA ARG A 44 -0.90 -12.92 -13.43
C ARG A 44 -0.42 -11.61 -12.81
N PHE A 45 0.87 -11.51 -12.50
CA PHE A 45 1.44 -10.27 -11.99
C PHE A 45 1.22 -9.13 -13.00
N TYR A 46 1.55 -9.30 -14.28
CA TYR A 46 1.36 -8.26 -15.29
C TYR A 46 -0.10 -8.00 -15.66
N ASP A 47 -0.98 -9.01 -15.61
CA ASP A 47 -2.42 -8.83 -15.80
C ASP A 47 -3.01 -7.95 -14.68
N GLU A 48 -2.62 -8.20 -13.41
CA GLU A 48 -2.99 -7.36 -12.27
C GLU A 48 -2.30 -5.99 -12.34
N TYR A 49 -1.06 -5.94 -12.81
CA TYR A 49 -0.27 -4.71 -12.94
C TYR A 49 -0.87 -3.74 -13.95
N ASN A 50 -1.32 -4.27 -15.08
CA ASN A 50 -1.85 -3.51 -16.20
C ASN A 50 -3.35 -3.26 -16.07
N ALA A 51 -3.98 -3.72 -14.97
CA ALA A 51 -5.35 -3.39 -14.61
C ALA A 51 -5.41 -1.93 -14.11
N VAL A 52 -5.27 -0.99 -15.05
CA VAL A 52 -5.34 0.44 -14.78
C VAL A 52 -6.79 0.91 -14.84
N LEU A 53 -7.18 1.77 -13.92
CA LEU A 53 -8.50 2.39 -13.86
C LEU A 53 -8.38 3.89 -14.16
N ASP A 54 -9.29 4.41 -14.98
CA ASP A 54 -9.42 5.86 -15.15
C ASP A 54 -9.85 6.49 -13.82
N MET A 55 -9.11 7.50 -13.36
CA MET A 55 -9.43 8.25 -12.16
C MET A 55 -9.97 9.64 -12.51
N PRO A 56 -10.96 10.16 -11.77
CA PRO A 56 -11.34 11.56 -11.88
C PRO A 56 -10.12 12.47 -11.69
N ALA A 57 -9.94 13.47 -12.55
CA ALA A 57 -8.75 14.33 -12.50
C ALA A 57 -8.67 15.11 -11.19
N GLU A 58 -9.83 15.52 -10.66
CA GLU A 58 -9.97 16.15 -9.35
C GLU A 58 -9.39 15.27 -8.24
N TYR A 59 -9.73 13.99 -8.19
CA TYR A 59 -9.24 13.06 -7.19
C TYR A 59 -7.71 12.88 -7.27
N TYR A 60 -7.17 12.75 -8.48
CA TYR A 60 -5.73 12.61 -8.70
C TYR A 60 -4.96 13.88 -8.28
N LEU A 61 -5.43 15.05 -8.71
CA LEU A 61 -4.80 16.33 -8.39
C LEU A 61 -4.91 16.65 -6.89
N ASP A 62 -6.05 16.35 -6.27
CA ASP A 62 -6.25 16.51 -4.83
C ASP A 62 -5.32 15.61 -4.04
N THR A 63 -5.08 14.37 -4.51
CA THR A 63 -4.12 13.45 -3.89
C THR A 63 -2.70 14.01 -3.95
N ILE A 64 -2.24 14.46 -5.13
CA ILE A 64 -0.92 15.09 -5.28
C ILE A 64 -0.79 16.29 -4.35
N HIS A 65 -1.76 17.19 -4.40
CA HIS A 65 -1.71 18.42 -3.62
C HIS A 65 -1.75 18.13 -2.11
N THR A 66 -2.68 17.30 -1.65
CA THR A 66 -2.94 17.06 -0.23
C THR A 66 -1.89 16.16 0.42
N VAL A 67 -1.56 15.04 -0.22
CA VAL A 67 -0.68 14.01 0.35
C VAL A 67 0.78 14.32 0.08
N PHE A 68 1.15 14.56 -1.19
CA PHE A 68 2.55 14.63 -1.62
C PHE A 68 3.17 16.03 -1.60
N GLN A 69 2.39 17.09 -1.76
CA GLN A 69 2.91 18.47 -1.73
C GLN A 69 2.72 19.13 -0.37
N GLN A 70 1.48 19.18 0.12
CA GLN A 70 1.13 19.93 1.33
C GLN A 70 1.25 19.09 2.61
N HIS A 71 1.32 17.75 2.49
CA HIS A 71 1.39 16.83 3.62
C HIS A 71 0.33 17.16 4.70
N LYS A 72 -0.92 17.40 4.30
CA LYS A 72 -1.92 18.01 5.20
C LYS A 72 -2.23 17.15 6.43
N LEU A 73 -2.19 15.82 6.30
CA LEU A 73 -2.44 14.90 7.41
C LEU A 73 -1.39 15.02 8.53
N PRO A 74 -0.08 14.79 8.29
CA PRO A 74 0.92 14.92 9.36
C PRO A 74 1.06 16.36 9.87
N ASN A 75 0.74 17.37 9.05
CA ASN A 75 0.73 18.77 9.48
C ASN A 75 -0.52 19.18 10.27
N GLY A 76 -1.53 18.30 10.36
CA GLY A 76 -2.78 18.57 11.08
C GLY A 76 -3.62 19.69 10.45
N THR A 77 -3.49 19.90 9.13
CA THR A 77 -4.17 20.94 8.34
C THR A 77 -5.16 20.37 7.33
N TRP A 78 -5.47 19.07 7.41
CA TRP A 78 -6.41 18.44 6.50
C TRP A 78 -7.84 18.57 7.00
N ASP A 79 -8.58 19.47 6.35
CA ASP A 79 -10.02 19.60 6.51
C ASP A 79 -10.75 18.93 5.33
N VAL A 80 -11.80 18.16 5.62
CA VAL A 80 -12.64 17.45 4.65
C VAL A 80 -14.10 17.87 4.82
N ASP A 81 -14.80 18.09 3.71
CA ASP A 81 -16.24 18.33 3.73
C ASP A 81 -16.98 16.99 3.82
N VAL A 82 -17.81 16.84 4.86
CA VAL A 82 -18.70 15.70 5.05
C VAL A 82 -20.10 16.24 5.23
N ASP A 83 -20.95 16.01 4.22
CA ASP A 83 -22.34 16.46 4.20
C ASP A 83 -22.52 17.98 4.45
N GLY A 84 -21.59 18.81 3.94
CA GLY A 84 -21.59 20.26 4.10
C GLY A 84 -20.97 20.76 5.40
N GLU A 85 -20.46 19.86 6.25
CA GLU A 85 -19.69 20.20 7.44
C GLU A 85 -18.19 20.02 7.19
N LEU A 86 -17.41 21.07 7.46
CA LEU A 86 -15.96 21.01 7.35
C LEU A 86 -15.37 20.39 8.62
N LEU A 87 -14.85 19.17 8.50
CA LEU A 87 -14.28 18.40 9.60
C LEU A 87 -12.76 18.30 9.48
N ARG A 88 -12.05 18.55 10.59
CA ARG A 88 -10.61 18.29 10.70
C ARG A 88 -10.36 16.79 10.81
N VAL A 89 -9.51 16.26 9.92
CA VAL A 89 -8.95 14.91 10.07
C VAL A 89 -7.90 14.92 11.19
N ASP A 90 -8.19 14.27 12.31
CA ASP A 90 -7.29 14.20 13.47
C ASP A 90 -7.00 12.73 13.88
N PRO A 91 -5.83 12.17 13.50
CA PRO A 91 -5.40 10.84 13.94
C PRO A 91 -5.31 10.68 15.47
N LYS A 92 -5.19 11.77 16.23
CA LYS A 92 -5.19 11.71 17.71
C LYS A 92 -6.55 11.29 18.27
N ALA A 93 -7.62 11.35 17.49
CA ALA A 93 -8.94 10.88 17.91
C ALA A 93 -8.99 9.34 18.07
N ILE A 94 -8.08 8.61 17.43
CA ILE A 94 -7.99 7.15 17.51
C ILE A 94 -7.48 6.73 18.90
N ARG A 95 -8.26 5.92 19.62
CA ARG A 95 -7.96 5.50 21.01
C ARG A 95 -8.04 4.00 21.24
N ASP A 96 -8.95 3.33 20.52
CA ASP A 96 -9.37 1.95 20.78
C ASP A 96 -9.34 1.07 19.53
N VAL A 97 -8.89 1.60 18.40
CA VAL A 97 -8.69 0.85 17.15
C VAL A 97 -7.21 0.45 17.05
N PRO A 98 -6.87 -0.85 17.13
CA PRO A 98 -5.51 -1.32 16.98
C PRO A 98 -4.93 -1.02 15.61
N LEU A 99 -3.65 -0.66 15.58
CA LEU A 99 -2.90 -0.27 14.38
C LEU A 99 -1.76 -1.24 14.14
N PHE A 100 -1.76 -1.88 12.96
CA PHE A 100 -0.66 -2.71 12.49
C PHE A 100 -0.10 -2.14 11.19
N THR A 101 1.17 -1.76 11.19
CA THR A 101 1.90 -1.29 10.01
C THR A 101 2.85 -2.36 9.50
N ILE A 102 2.90 -2.55 8.19
CA ILE A 102 3.74 -3.54 7.51
C ILE A 102 4.55 -2.82 6.44
N GLU A 103 5.85 -3.10 6.39
CA GLU A 103 6.76 -2.57 5.38
C GLU A 103 7.57 -3.70 4.73
N GLY A 104 8.04 -3.49 3.50
CA GLY A 104 8.98 -4.38 2.83
C GLY A 104 10.40 -3.85 2.96
N GLU A 105 11.38 -4.70 3.28
CA GLU A 105 12.80 -4.31 3.36
C GLU A 105 13.31 -3.73 2.03
N LEU A 106 12.81 -4.25 0.90
CA LEU A 106 13.24 -3.89 -0.45
C LEU A 106 12.16 -3.06 -1.18
N ASP A 107 11.24 -2.43 -0.45
CA ASP A 107 10.22 -1.55 -1.01
C ASP A 107 10.83 -0.19 -1.39
N ASP A 108 10.82 0.10 -2.69
CA ASP A 108 11.33 1.33 -3.31
C ASP A 108 10.23 2.37 -3.60
N ILE A 109 8.97 2.06 -3.29
CA ILE A 109 7.81 2.94 -3.49
C ILE A 109 7.40 3.58 -2.16
N SER A 110 7.13 2.73 -1.15
CA SER A 110 6.86 3.14 0.23
C SER A 110 8.01 2.66 1.11
N GLY A 111 9.10 3.42 1.09
CA GLY A 111 10.35 3.06 1.78
C GLY A 111 10.19 2.93 3.30
N SER A 112 11.17 2.27 3.91
CA SER A 112 11.14 1.98 5.34
C SER A 112 10.98 3.23 6.21
N GLY A 113 10.15 3.12 7.24
CA GLY A 113 9.78 4.17 8.18
C GLY A 113 8.56 5.00 7.77
N GLN A 114 8.16 5.02 6.49
CA GLN A 114 7.03 5.83 6.04
C GLN A 114 5.70 5.32 6.58
N THR A 115 5.50 4.00 6.61
CA THR A 115 4.29 3.37 7.16
C THR A 115 4.36 3.36 8.68
N GLU A 116 5.55 3.11 9.26
CA GLU A 116 5.77 3.18 10.71
C GLU A 116 5.42 4.57 11.29
N ALA A 117 5.62 5.66 10.54
CA ALA A 117 5.29 7.01 10.99
C ALA A 117 3.83 7.21 11.44
N ALA A 118 2.89 6.37 10.97
CA ALA A 118 1.50 6.38 11.42
C ALA A 118 1.35 6.15 12.95
N HIS A 119 2.30 5.45 13.56
CA HIS A 119 2.34 5.23 15.01
C HIS A 119 2.57 6.54 15.77
N GLY A 120 3.37 7.45 15.22
CA GLY A 120 3.63 8.78 15.79
C GLY A 120 2.42 9.71 15.66
N LEU A 121 1.63 9.55 14.60
CA LEU A 121 0.40 10.33 14.38
C LEU A 121 -0.73 9.96 15.35
N THR A 122 -0.69 8.78 15.96
CA THR A 122 -1.74 8.23 16.82
C THR A 122 -1.33 8.18 18.31
N PRO A 123 -0.95 9.31 18.95
CA PRO A 123 -0.35 9.29 20.30
C PRO A 123 -1.29 8.79 21.39
N ASN A 124 -2.61 8.88 21.18
CA ASN A 124 -3.62 8.45 22.15
C ASN A 124 -3.97 6.96 22.04
N LEU A 125 -3.44 6.24 21.05
CA LEU A 125 -3.56 4.79 20.95
C LEU A 125 -2.47 4.14 21.80
N ALA A 126 -2.86 3.26 22.71
CA ALA A 126 -1.95 2.58 23.63
C ALA A 126 -0.86 1.80 22.88
N PRO A 127 0.40 1.75 23.38
CA PRO A 127 1.47 0.99 22.74
C PRO A 127 1.15 -0.50 22.54
N ALA A 128 0.35 -1.11 23.42
CA ALA A 128 -0.09 -2.49 23.29
C ALA A 128 -1.01 -2.74 22.08
N HIS A 129 -1.65 -1.69 21.54
CA HIS A 129 -2.50 -1.75 20.35
C HIS A 129 -1.74 -1.41 19.07
N LYS A 130 -0.43 -1.21 19.16
CA LYS A 130 0.44 -0.82 18.06
C LYS A 130 1.39 -1.96 17.75
N GLN A 131 1.38 -2.41 16.50
CA GLN A 131 2.33 -3.39 15.99
C GLN A 131 2.99 -2.86 14.72
N HIS A 132 4.28 -3.17 14.55
CA HIS A 132 5.02 -2.88 13.33
C HIS A 132 5.78 -4.14 12.88
N HIS A 133 5.84 -4.38 11.57
CA HIS A 133 6.60 -5.49 11.00
C HIS A 133 7.26 -5.10 9.68
N VAL A 134 8.57 -5.31 9.60
CA VAL A 134 9.33 -5.26 8.35
C VAL A 134 9.48 -6.68 7.79
N ALA A 135 8.96 -6.91 6.60
CA ALA A 135 9.06 -8.17 5.87
C ALA A 135 10.39 -8.25 5.10
N MET A 136 11.33 -9.01 5.65
CA MET A 136 12.67 -9.19 5.08
C MET A 136 12.61 -9.80 3.67
N GLY A 137 13.35 -9.20 2.74
CA GLY A 137 13.41 -9.58 1.34
C GLY A 137 12.10 -9.40 0.55
N ALA A 138 11.12 -8.67 1.09
CA ALA A 138 9.92 -8.27 0.37
C ALA A 138 10.11 -6.88 -0.26
N GLY A 139 9.84 -6.76 -1.56
CA GLY A 139 9.60 -5.46 -2.20
C GLY A 139 8.13 -5.06 -2.15
N HIS A 140 7.77 -3.96 -2.81
CA HIS A 140 6.43 -3.36 -2.73
C HIS A 140 5.27 -4.35 -2.97
N TYR A 141 5.34 -5.16 -4.02
CA TYR A 141 4.27 -6.15 -4.29
C TYR A 141 4.36 -7.37 -3.37
N GLY A 142 5.57 -7.71 -2.91
CA GLY A 142 5.80 -8.85 -2.03
C GLY A 142 5.16 -8.70 -0.66
N ILE A 143 4.76 -7.48 -0.27
CA ILE A 143 3.99 -7.24 0.95
C ILE A 143 2.49 -7.48 0.82
N PHE A 144 1.98 -7.73 -0.40
CA PHE A 144 0.56 -8.00 -0.65
C PHE A 144 0.29 -9.39 -1.23
N SER A 145 1.28 -10.00 -1.90
CA SER A 145 1.09 -11.27 -2.60
C SER A 145 2.34 -12.16 -2.60
N GLY A 146 2.20 -13.37 -3.16
CA GLY A 146 3.30 -14.31 -3.33
C GLY A 146 3.76 -15.00 -2.03
N ARG A 147 4.97 -15.57 -2.08
CA ARG A 147 5.53 -16.37 -0.98
C ARG A 147 5.77 -15.52 0.28
N ARG A 148 6.33 -14.32 0.13
CA ARG A 148 6.63 -13.40 1.24
C ARG A 148 5.36 -13.04 2.02
N TRP A 149 4.28 -12.70 1.33
CA TRP A 149 2.98 -12.51 1.96
C TRP A 149 2.51 -13.73 2.76
N ARG A 150 2.45 -14.90 2.12
CA ARG A 150 1.91 -16.13 2.74
C ARG A 150 2.70 -16.60 3.96
N GLU A 151 4.01 -16.47 3.92
CA GLU A 151 4.90 -17.05 4.94
C GLU A 151 5.29 -16.04 6.02
N LEU A 152 5.46 -14.75 5.70
CA LEU A 152 5.99 -13.75 6.64
C LEU A 152 4.92 -12.80 7.18
N ILE A 153 3.92 -12.43 6.37
CA ILE A 153 3.01 -11.31 6.66
C ILE A 153 1.63 -11.79 7.07
N TYR A 154 0.98 -12.62 6.26
CA TYR A 154 -0.37 -13.10 6.51
C TYR A 154 -0.53 -13.76 7.89
N PRO A 155 0.40 -14.63 8.36
CA PRO A 155 0.29 -15.18 9.71
C PRO A 155 0.24 -14.10 10.78
N LYS A 156 1.04 -13.03 10.65
CA LYS A 156 1.04 -11.90 11.58
C LYS A 156 -0.24 -11.09 11.52
N VAL A 157 -0.80 -10.87 10.33
CA VAL A 157 -2.09 -10.18 10.15
C VAL A 157 -3.21 -10.98 10.82
N ARG A 158 -3.26 -12.29 10.54
CA ARG A 158 -4.23 -13.21 11.17
C ARG A 158 -4.12 -13.17 12.69
N ASP A 159 -2.91 -13.29 13.23
CA ASP A 159 -2.68 -13.33 14.67
C ASP A 159 -2.98 -11.97 15.32
N PHE A 160 -2.66 -10.87 14.65
CA PHE A 160 -3.01 -9.51 15.09
C PHE A 160 -4.53 -9.33 15.19
N ILE A 161 -5.29 -9.76 14.18
CA ILE A 161 -6.76 -9.70 14.20
C ILE A 161 -7.31 -10.58 15.32
N ALA A 162 -6.79 -11.81 15.48
CA ALA A 162 -7.24 -12.73 16.51
C ALA A 162 -6.94 -12.23 17.93
N ALA A 163 -5.83 -11.52 18.14
CA ALA A 163 -5.47 -10.91 19.42
C ALA A 163 -6.33 -9.68 19.79
N HIS A 164 -7.01 -9.08 18.81
CA HIS A 164 -7.85 -7.90 19.00
C HIS A 164 -9.32 -8.17 18.60
N PRO A 165 -10.01 -9.11 19.26
CA PRO A 165 -11.41 -9.37 18.98
C PRO A 165 -12.21 -8.09 19.21
N SER A 166 -12.85 -7.61 18.16
CA SER A 166 -13.73 -6.46 18.24
C SER A 166 -14.80 -6.71 19.31
N ARG A 167 -14.92 -5.79 20.27
CA ARG A 167 -16.16 -5.65 21.04
C ARG A 167 -17.19 -5.03 20.10
N ILE A 168 -17.67 -5.76 19.10
CA ILE A 168 -18.88 -5.39 18.40
C ILE A 168 -19.98 -5.44 19.47
N LYS A 169 -20.31 -4.27 20.02
CA LYS A 169 -21.58 -4.11 20.72
C LYS A 169 -22.64 -4.21 19.64
N THR A 170 -23.17 -5.40 19.45
CA THR A 170 -24.41 -5.58 18.70
C THR A 170 -25.45 -4.69 19.39
N ARG A 171 -25.87 -3.63 18.71
CA ARG A 171 -27.02 -2.82 19.14
C ARG A 171 -28.30 -3.61 18.93
#